data_AF-A0A542DG35-F1
#
_entry.id   AF-A0A542DG35-F1
#
_cell.length_a   1.000
_cell.length_b   1.000
_cell.length_c   1.000
_cell.angle_alpha   90.00
_cell.angle_beta   90.00
_cell.angle_gamma   90.00
#
_symmetry.space_group_name_H-M   'P 1'
#
loop_
_entity.id
_entity.type
_entity.pdbx_description
1 polymer ?
#
loop_
_entity_poly.entity_id
_entity_poly.type
_entity_poly.pdbx_seq_one_letter_code
_entity_poly.pdbx_strand_id
1 'polypeptide(L)'
;MLANESAETQSAAADISEADRAFVWWIARRDPRSVVRVAALRAVASTNGDAAIERFLISEYDYARELAGQRAARDADFARRVLETHTAEFAPEVHAAAQRAVEGTDADRAWFADTGYAEAEERDRLAREKSGEQEEALVEADRAYVRHLASNDPGGQVRAAAQWAARPAADDGDLVEFFAYDWASAARLDLEAHRLRMADNDVAWRATVNRLITEAQAAEQAASDAAGEAAEQARAAAARAWRTAADNTGEPRTAWAEAGEIAREQAANWHAVAEAAREATGPNWAAAVDFSTENEQQWTTERDTIAEQARFWNELLEQALAGERRMLQ
;
A
#
# COMPACT_ATOMS: atom_id res chain seq x y z
N MET A 1 31.00 55.12 -19.85
CA MET A 1 30.08 54.08 -20.37
C MET A 1 30.01 52.88 -19.44
N LEU A 2 31.15 52.25 -19.08
CA LEU A 2 31.20 51.08 -18.16
C LEU A 2 30.63 51.31 -16.74
N ALA A 3 30.71 52.52 -16.19
CA ALA A 3 30.16 52.82 -14.86
C ALA A 3 28.63 52.97 -14.84
N ASN A 4 27.99 53.27 -15.99
CA ASN A 4 26.54 53.44 -16.06
C ASN A 4 25.82 52.08 -16.22
N GLU A 5 26.41 51.17 -17.01
CA GLU A 5 25.92 49.78 -17.13
C GLU A 5 26.00 49.01 -15.81
N SER A 6 27.04 49.27 -15.00
CA SER A 6 27.23 48.61 -13.70
C SER A 6 26.18 49.05 -12.66
N ALA A 7 25.78 50.32 -12.68
CA ALA A 7 24.76 50.86 -11.77
C ALA A 7 23.33 50.45 -12.19
N GLU A 8 23.05 50.43 -13.49
CA GLU A 8 21.76 49.96 -14.02
C GLU A 8 21.56 48.45 -13.76
N THR A 9 22.62 47.64 -13.90
CA THR A 9 22.58 46.20 -13.59
C THR A 9 22.39 45.93 -12.10
N GLN A 10 23.02 46.72 -11.22
CA GLN A 10 22.82 46.61 -9.77
C GLN A 10 21.42 47.02 -9.33
N SER A 11 20.84 48.07 -9.93
CA SER A 11 19.46 48.49 -9.65
C SER A 11 18.46 47.42 -10.07
N ALA A 12 18.60 46.85 -11.28
CA ALA A 12 17.72 45.80 -11.77
C ALA A 12 17.81 44.51 -10.93
N ALA A 13 19.01 44.13 -10.48
CA ALA A 13 19.20 42.97 -9.60
C ALA A 13 18.57 43.15 -8.21
N ALA A 14 18.59 44.37 -7.67
CA ALA A 14 17.93 44.70 -6.41
C ALA A 14 16.39 44.63 -6.54
N ASP A 15 15.83 45.16 -7.62
CA ASP A 15 14.39 45.11 -7.90
C ASP A 15 13.87 43.66 -8.06
N ILE A 16 14.64 42.80 -8.73
CA ILE A 16 14.34 41.36 -8.87
C ILE A 16 14.37 40.68 -7.49
N SER A 17 15.39 40.96 -6.68
CA SER A 17 15.53 40.35 -5.34
C SER A 17 14.38 40.75 -4.40
N GLU A 18 13.90 42.00 -4.47
CA GLU A 18 12.74 42.45 -3.71
C GLU A 18 11.43 41.81 -4.20
N ALA A 19 11.25 41.70 -5.52
CA ALA A 19 10.09 41.05 -6.12
C ALA A 19 10.02 39.55 -5.78
N ASP A 20 11.14 38.84 -5.88
CA ASP A 20 11.28 37.42 -5.53
C ASP A 20 10.98 37.20 -4.05
N ARG A 21 11.52 38.06 -3.17
CA ARG A 21 11.22 38.03 -1.73
C ARG A 21 9.73 38.22 -1.46
N ALA A 22 9.09 39.19 -2.11
CA ALA A 22 7.67 39.45 -1.95
C ALA A 22 6.82 38.25 -2.43
N PHE A 23 7.21 37.63 -3.53
CA PHE A 23 6.54 36.44 -4.06
C PHE A 23 6.69 35.22 -3.14
N VAL A 24 7.89 34.93 -2.63
CA VAL A 24 8.09 33.83 -1.68
C VAL A 24 7.34 34.08 -0.37
N TRP A 25 7.25 35.34 0.10
CA TRP A 25 6.40 35.70 1.23
C TRP A 25 4.91 35.43 0.94
N TRP A 26 4.45 35.73 -0.27
CA TRP A 26 3.08 35.41 -0.69
C TRP A 26 2.83 33.90 -0.64
N ILE A 27 3.75 33.08 -1.17
CA ILE A 27 3.68 31.61 -1.09
C ILE A 27 3.60 31.16 0.37
N ALA A 28 4.50 31.64 1.23
CA ALA A 28 4.54 31.29 2.65
C ALA A 28 3.20 31.52 3.37
N ARG A 29 2.41 32.50 2.93
CA ARG A 29 1.12 32.86 3.54
C ARG A 29 -0.10 32.22 2.86
N ARG A 30 -0.06 32.03 1.55
CA ARG A 30 -1.27 31.80 0.74
C ARG A 30 -1.30 30.44 0.06
N ASP A 31 -0.17 29.75 -0.06
CA ASP A 31 -0.16 28.45 -0.70
C ASP A 31 -1.04 27.46 0.08
N PRO A 32 -1.94 26.71 -0.56
CA PRO A 32 -2.81 25.76 0.15
C PRO A 32 -2.02 24.62 0.80
N ARG A 33 -0.80 24.30 0.31
CA ARG A 33 0.00 23.17 0.76
C ARG A 33 0.90 23.58 1.94
N SER A 34 0.71 22.96 3.09
CA SER A 34 1.46 23.27 4.32
C SER A 34 2.98 23.09 4.15
N VAL A 35 3.41 22.03 3.44
CA VAL A 35 4.83 21.76 3.15
C VAL A 35 5.47 22.90 2.35
N VAL A 36 4.77 23.40 1.33
CA VAL A 36 5.25 24.52 0.50
C VAL A 36 5.30 25.80 1.31
N ARG A 37 4.28 26.07 2.14
CA ARG A 37 4.29 27.23 3.05
C ARG A 37 5.48 27.21 4.01
N VAL A 38 5.76 26.05 4.62
CA VAL A 38 6.89 25.89 5.56
C VAL A 38 8.23 26.05 4.86
N ALA A 39 8.39 25.50 3.64
CA ALA A 39 9.60 25.68 2.85
C ALA A 39 9.83 27.16 2.49
N ALA A 40 8.80 27.85 2.00
CA ALA A 40 8.85 29.28 1.69
C ALA A 40 9.16 30.13 2.93
N LEU A 41 8.54 29.83 4.08
CA LEU A 41 8.79 30.53 5.34
C LEU A 41 10.25 30.35 5.80
N ARG A 42 10.80 29.14 5.66
CA ARG A 42 12.22 28.86 5.96
C ARG A 42 13.16 29.65 5.05
N ALA A 43 12.85 29.77 3.77
CA ALA A 43 13.65 30.55 2.82
C ALA A 43 13.65 32.05 3.20
N VAL A 44 12.48 32.62 3.49
CA VAL A 44 12.34 34.02 3.91
C VAL A 44 13.01 34.30 5.25
N ALA A 45 12.91 33.38 6.21
CA ALA A 45 13.49 33.53 7.55
C ALA A 45 14.99 33.20 7.62
N SER A 46 15.60 32.75 6.50
CA SER A 46 16.99 32.33 6.48
C SER A 46 17.96 33.51 6.65
N THR A 47 19.03 33.29 7.42
CA THR A 47 20.15 34.23 7.53
C THR A 47 20.97 34.35 6.25
N ASN A 48 20.80 33.44 5.29
CA ASN A 48 21.46 33.47 3.98
C ASN A 48 20.77 34.43 2.96
N GLY A 49 19.71 35.13 3.38
CA GLY A 49 19.11 36.22 2.59
C GLY A 49 18.65 35.79 1.20
N ASP A 50 19.00 36.57 0.18
CA ASP A 50 18.54 36.36 -1.21
C ASP A 50 18.98 35.00 -1.78
N ALA A 51 20.13 34.47 -1.37
CA ALA A 51 20.60 33.15 -1.82
C ALA A 51 19.69 32.00 -1.33
N ALA A 52 18.96 32.17 -0.21
CA ALA A 52 17.97 31.20 0.23
C ALA A 52 16.67 31.30 -0.58
N ILE A 53 16.27 32.51 -0.94
CA ILE A 53 15.10 32.78 -1.78
C ILE A 53 15.33 32.25 -3.20
N GLU A 54 16.50 32.52 -3.78
CA GLU A 54 16.90 32.01 -5.10
C GLU A 54 16.90 30.48 -5.12
N ARG A 55 17.53 29.84 -4.13
CA ARG A 55 17.54 28.36 -4.03
C ARG A 55 16.14 27.78 -3.93
N PHE A 56 15.26 28.43 -3.16
CA PHE A 56 13.86 28.03 -3.06
C PHE A 56 13.15 28.10 -4.41
N LEU A 57 13.30 29.21 -5.15
CA LEU A 57 12.67 29.40 -6.45
C LEU A 57 13.20 28.43 -7.52
N ILE A 58 14.51 28.13 -7.51
CA ILE A 58 15.15 27.28 -8.53
C ILE A 58 14.89 25.79 -8.28
N SER A 59 14.78 25.35 -7.02
CA SER A 59 14.81 23.91 -6.72
C SER A 59 13.91 23.48 -5.56
N GLU A 60 13.89 24.19 -4.43
CA GLU A 60 13.15 23.70 -3.25
C GLU A 60 11.63 23.80 -3.42
N TYR A 61 11.13 24.72 -4.24
CA TYR A 61 9.69 24.85 -4.52
C TYR A 61 9.14 23.60 -5.23
N ASP A 62 9.83 23.11 -6.27
CA ASP A 62 9.39 21.91 -6.99
C ASP A 62 9.48 20.66 -6.11
N TYR A 63 10.58 20.52 -5.36
CA TYR A 63 10.69 19.45 -4.38
C TYR A 63 9.58 19.51 -3.32
N ALA A 64 9.31 20.69 -2.74
CA ALA A 64 8.26 20.87 -1.74
C ALA A 64 6.87 20.60 -2.31
N ARG A 65 6.64 20.92 -3.59
CA ARG A 65 5.41 20.61 -4.32
C ARG A 65 5.22 19.12 -4.52
N GLU A 66 6.27 18.39 -4.93
CA GLU A 66 6.21 16.94 -5.08
C GLU A 66 5.96 16.26 -3.74
N LEU A 67 6.71 16.64 -2.70
CA LEU A 67 6.52 16.12 -1.35
C LEU A 67 5.11 16.42 -0.81
N ALA A 68 4.57 17.60 -1.09
CA ALA A 68 3.18 17.93 -0.74
C ALA A 68 2.17 17.01 -1.43
N GLY A 69 2.38 16.70 -2.71
CA GLY A 69 1.55 15.76 -3.46
C GLY A 69 1.61 14.34 -2.91
N GLN A 70 2.81 13.85 -2.57
CA GLN A 70 2.99 12.54 -1.95
C GLN A 70 2.29 12.44 -0.58
N ARG A 71 2.41 13.49 0.25
CA ARG A 71 1.70 13.55 1.54
C ARG A 71 0.18 13.58 1.36
N ALA A 72 -0.33 14.42 0.47
CA ALA A 72 -1.77 14.49 0.21
C ALA A 72 -2.33 13.14 -0.28
N ALA A 73 -1.60 12.44 -1.16
CA ALA A 73 -2.00 11.11 -1.61
C ALA A 73 -2.02 10.10 -0.45
N ARG A 74 -1.00 10.09 0.41
CA ARG A 74 -0.94 9.24 1.60
C ARG A 74 -2.08 9.55 2.58
N ASP A 75 -2.34 10.81 2.85
CA ASP A 75 -3.36 11.22 3.84
C ASP A 75 -4.77 10.92 3.32
N ALA A 76 -5.00 11.08 2.01
CA ALA A 76 -6.24 10.63 1.35
C ALA A 76 -6.42 9.11 1.41
N ASP A 77 -5.35 8.36 1.22
CA ASP A 77 -5.37 6.91 1.33
C ASP A 77 -5.67 6.45 2.76
N PHE A 78 -5.00 7.05 3.74
CA PHE A 78 -5.25 6.81 5.17
C PHE A 78 -6.72 7.07 5.53
N ALA A 79 -7.28 8.21 5.14
CA ALA A 79 -8.67 8.55 5.45
C ALA A 79 -9.67 7.54 4.85
N ARG A 80 -9.44 7.07 3.61
CA ARG A 80 -10.30 6.05 2.97
C ARG A 80 -10.20 4.71 3.70
N ARG A 81 -8.99 4.26 4.01
CA ARG A 81 -8.77 3.00 4.73
C ARG A 81 -9.46 3.00 6.09
N VAL A 82 -9.33 4.09 6.85
CA VAL A 82 -10.02 4.22 8.13
C VAL A 82 -11.54 4.15 7.94
N LEU A 83 -12.10 4.86 6.95
CA LEU A 83 -13.53 4.82 6.65
C LEU A 83 -14.01 3.40 6.28
N GLU A 84 -13.21 2.64 5.55
CA GLU A 84 -13.52 1.27 5.12
C GLU A 84 -13.45 0.25 6.26
N THR A 85 -12.57 0.44 7.25
CA THR A 85 -12.38 -0.52 8.35
C THR A 85 -13.11 -0.17 9.64
N HIS A 86 -13.59 1.06 9.79
CA HIS A 86 -14.26 1.55 10.99
C HIS A 86 -15.72 1.86 10.70
N THR A 87 -16.63 0.98 11.13
CA THR A 87 -18.06 1.13 10.86
C THR A 87 -18.70 2.14 11.81
N ALA A 88 -19.77 2.79 11.35
CA ALA A 88 -20.53 3.75 12.16
C ALA A 88 -21.16 3.13 13.42
N GLU A 89 -21.37 1.81 13.44
CA GLU A 89 -21.96 1.11 14.58
C GLU A 89 -20.95 0.95 15.74
N PHE A 90 -19.66 0.74 15.43
CA PHE A 90 -18.64 0.40 16.44
C PHE A 90 -17.70 1.56 16.77
N ALA A 91 -17.42 2.41 15.78
CA ALA A 91 -16.55 3.56 15.92
C ALA A 91 -17.22 4.79 15.25
N PRO A 92 -18.38 5.25 15.77
CA PRO A 92 -19.17 6.30 15.15
C PRO A 92 -18.39 7.61 14.97
N GLU A 93 -17.57 8.00 15.95
CA GLU A 93 -16.78 9.22 15.87
C GLU A 93 -15.64 9.10 14.87
N VAL A 94 -14.95 7.96 14.84
CA VAL A 94 -13.90 7.68 13.85
C VAL A 94 -14.49 7.62 12.45
N HIS A 95 -15.60 6.91 12.26
CA HIS A 95 -16.30 6.82 10.97
C HIS A 95 -16.71 8.20 10.46
N ALA A 96 -17.35 9.01 11.30
CA ALA A 96 -17.77 10.36 10.94
C ALA A 96 -16.59 11.31 10.68
N ALA A 97 -15.47 11.15 11.40
CA ALA A 97 -14.25 11.94 11.17
C ALA A 97 -13.57 11.53 9.85
N ALA A 98 -13.45 10.23 9.57
CA ALA A 98 -12.90 9.71 8.34
C ALA A 98 -13.76 10.10 7.13
N GLN A 99 -15.09 10.00 7.23
CA GLN A 99 -16.00 10.43 6.17
C GLN A 99 -15.80 11.91 5.83
N ARG A 100 -15.75 12.78 6.84
CA ARG A 100 -15.47 14.22 6.64
C ARG A 100 -14.10 14.46 5.99
N ALA A 101 -13.08 13.69 6.36
CA ALA A 101 -11.76 13.81 5.75
C ALA A 101 -11.75 13.36 4.29
N VAL A 102 -12.44 12.27 3.94
CA VAL A 102 -12.55 11.76 2.56
C VAL A 102 -13.26 12.79 1.67
N GLU A 103 -14.39 13.31 2.13
CA GLU A 103 -15.23 14.30 1.42
C GLU A 103 -14.63 15.72 1.43
N GLY A 104 -13.64 15.96 2.28
CA GLY A 104 -13.03 17.26 2.51
C GLY A 104 -11.85 17.63 1.60
N THR A 105 -11.11 18.66 2.02
CA THR A 105 -9.91 19.18 1.36
C THR A 105 -8.65 18.43 1.80
N ASP A 106 -7.52 18.66 1.12
CA ASP A 106 -6.22 18.12 1.56
C ASP A 106 -5.82 18.60 2.96
N ALA A 107 -6.28 19.77 3.39
CA ALA A 107 -6.06 20.26 4.74
C ALA A 107 -6.86 19.46 5.78
N ASP A 108 -8.09 19.07 5.45
CA ASP A 108 -8.94 18.24 6.32
C ASP A 108 -8.35 16.83 6.47
N ARG A 109 -7.84 16.26 5.37
CA ARG A 109 -7.14 14.96 5.37
C ARG A 109 -5.86 14.99 6.18
N ALA A 110 -5.04 16.02 5.99
CA ALA A 110 -3.82 16.19 6.78
C ALA A 110 -4.12 16.35 8.27
N TRP A 111 -5.11 17.17 8.64
CA TRP A 111 -5.53 17.31 10.04
C TRP A 111 -6.04 15.99 10.62
N PHE A 112 -6.84 15.25 9.87
CA PHE A 112 -7.33 13.94 10.28
C PHE A 112 -6.19 12.95 10.52
N ALA A 113 -5.23 12.88 9.59
CA ALA A 113 -4.06 12.00 9.71
C ALA A 113 -3.12 12.37 10.85
N ASP A 114 -2.92 13.67 11.11
CA ASP A 114 -1.99 14.15 12.14
C ASP A 114 -2.57 14.04 13.56
N THR A 115 -3.86 14.36 13.74
CA THR A 115 -4.49 14.40 15.08
C THR A 115 -5.93 13.92 15.11
N GLY A 116 -6.72 14.19 14.06
CA GLY A 116 -8.17 13.97 14.09
C GLY A 116 -8.61 12.52 14.25
N TYR A 117 -7.82 11.55 13.77
CA TYR A 117 -8.09 10.13 13.98
C TYR A 117 -7.98 9.75 15.46
N ALA A 118 -6.86 10.06 16.10
CA ALA A 118 -6.64 9.75 17.52
C ALA A 118 -7.66 10.47 18.42
N GLU A 119 -8.03 11.73 18.10
CA GLU A 119 -9.09 12.45 18.83
C GLU A 119 -10.48 11.82 18.66
N ALA A 120 -10.75 11.19 17.52
CA ALA A 120 -12.02 10.50 17.29
C ALA A 120 -12.05 9.13 17.99
N GLU A 121 -10.95 8.38 17.90
CA GLU A 121 -10.75 7.11 18.59
C GLU A 121 -10.89 7.26 20.11
N GLU A 122 -10.26 8.29 20.69
CA GLU A 122 -10.40 8.63 22.10
C GLU A 122 -11.87 8.86 22.50
N ARG A 123 -12.64 9.57 21.67
CA ARG A 123 -14.05 9.88 21.96
C ARG A 123 -14.92 8.63 21.92
N ASP A 124 -14.69 7.75 20.95
CA ASP A 124 -15.36 6.45 20.89
C ASP A 124 -14.98 5.57 22.08
N ARG A 125 -13.69 5.54 22.48
CA ARG A 125 -13.22 4.78 23.63
C ARG A 125 -13.88 5.25 24.92
N LEU A 126 -13.83 6.55 25.22
CA LEU A 126 -14.48 7.13 26.39
C LEU A 126 -16.00 6.90 26.40
N ALA A 127 -16.64 6.88 25.23
CA ALA A 127 -18.07 6.58 25.13
C ALA A 127 -18.38 5.12 25.49
N ARG A 128 -17.58 4.16 25.02
CA ARG A 128 -17.70 2.73 25.37
C ARG A 128 -17.38 2.47 26.84
N GLU A 129 -16.26 2.96 27.35
CA GLU A 129 -15.87 2.83 28.76
C GLU A 129 -16.97 3.36 29.70
N LYS A 130 -17.62 4.47 29.33
CA LYS A 130 -18.72 5.04 30.09
C LYS A 130 -19.98 4.17 30.08
N SER A 131 -20.25 3.47 28.99
CA SER A 131 -21.39 2.55 28.87
C SER A 131 -21.12 1.25 29.63
N GLY A 132 -19.91 0.67 29.51
CA GLY A 132 -19.52 -0.59 30.11
C GLY A 132 -20.17 -1.83 29.48
N GLU A 133 -21.14 -1.65 28.56
CA GLU A 133 -21.92 -2.75 27.97
C GLU A 133 -21.06 -3.76 27.21
N GLN A 134 -20.03 -3.29 26.49
CA GLN A 134 -19.13 -4.16 25.73
C GLN A 134 -18.23 -5.01 26.63
N GLU A 135 -17.71 -4.43 27.71
CA GLU A 135 -16.88 -5.15 28.68
C GLU A 135 -17.71 -6.17 29.47
N GLU A 136 -18.89 -5.77 29.95
CA GLU A 136 -19.80 -6.65 30.69
C GLU A 136 -20.28 -7.84 29.84
N ALA A 137 -20.38 -7.64 28.53
CA ALA A 137 -20.80 -8.69 27.60
C ALA A 137 -19.67 -9.66 27.20
N LEU A 138 -18.41 -9.37 27.54
CA LEU A 138 -17.31 -10.30 27.26
C LEU A 138 -17.44 -11.56 28.10
N VAL A 139 -17.58 -12.70 27.43
CA VAL A 139 -17.58 -14.03 28.05
C VAL A 139 -16.24 -14.73 27.88
N GLU A 140 -15.99 -15.80 28.63
CA GLU A 140 -14.72 -16.55 28.51
C GLU A 140 -14.51 -17.13 27.10
N ALA A 141 -15.60 -17.40 26.36
CA ALA A 141 -15.51 -17.84 24.97
C ALA A 141 -14.87 -16.77 24.07
N ASP A 142 -15.18 -15.49 24.25
CA ASP A 142 -14.59 -14.38 23.49
C ASP A 142 -13.09 -14.27 23.80
N ARG A 143 -12.74 -14.34 25.09
CA ARG A 143 -11.33 -14.30 25.54
C ARG A 143 -10.54 -15.49 24.98
N ALA A 144 -11.13 -16.68 25.02
CA ALA A 144 -10.52 -17.89 24.46
C ALA A 144 -10.35 -17.79 22.94
N TYR A 145 -11.31 -17.18 22.25
CA TYR A 145 -11.23 -16.95 20.81
C TYR A 145 -10.07 -16.01 20.44
N VAL A 146 -9.93 -14.86 21.10
CA VAL A 146 -8.81 -13.94 20.82
C VAL A 146 -7.46 -14.61 21.13
N ARG A 147 -7.35 -15.38 22.21
CA ARG A 147 -6.15 -16.19 22.51
C ARG A 147 -5.86 -17.23 21.42
N HIS A 148 -6.91 -17.84 20.86
CA HIS A 148 -6.77 -18.78 19.76
C HIS A 148 -6.23 -18.09 18.51
N LEU A 149 -6.78 -16.93 18.13
CA LEU A 149 -6.29 -16.12 17.01
C LEU A 149 -4.82 -15.72 17.20
N ALA A 150 -4.45 -15.27 18.41
CA ALA A 150 -3.09 -14.87 18.77
C ALA A 150 -2.04 -15.98 18.50
N SER A 151 -2.46 -17.24 18.50
CA SER A 151 -1.57 -18.39 18.27
C SER A 151 -1.70 -18.98 16.87
N ASN A 152 -2.92 -18.99 16.30
CA ASN A 152 -3.25 -19.85 15.17
C ASN A 152 -3.76 -19.12 13.94
N ASP A 153 -4.07 -17.82 14.00
CA ASP A 153 -4.64 -17.12 12.84
C ASP A 153 -3.67 -17.21 11.64
N PRO A 154 -4.12 -17.52 10.41
CA PRO A 154 -3.22 -17.60 9.25
C PRO A 154 -2.65 -16.24 8.84
N GLY A 155 -3.34 -15.14 9.15
CA GLY A 155 -2.92 -13.77 8.95
C GLY A 155 -1.79 -13.39 9.90
N GLY A 156 -0.79 -12.66 9.41
CA GLY A 156 0.31 -12.18 10.24
C GLY A 156 -0.12 -11.03 11.13
N GLN A 157 -0.90 -10.10 10.56
CA GLN A 157 -1.34 -8.89 11.23
C GLN A 157 -2.46 -9.18 12.23
N VAL A 158 -3.46 -9.98 11.84
CA VAL A 158 -4.56 -10.36 12.76
C VAL A 158 -4.00 -11.09 13.98
N ARG A 159 -3.06 -12.02 13.76
CA ARG A 159 -2.35 -12.71 14.85
C ARG A 159 -1.61 -11.73 15.76
N ALA A 160 -0.91 -10.74 15.20
CA ALA A 160 -0.18 -9.74 15.99
C ALA A 160 -1.12 -8.85 16.82
N ALA A 161 -2.23 -8.39 16.22
CA ALA A 161 -3.28 -7.64 16.93
C ALA A 161 -3.88 -8.46 18.09
N ALA A 162 -4.21 -9.73 17.84
CA ALA A 162 -4.73 -10.61 18.87
C ALA A 162 -3.70 -10.90 19.98
N GLN A 163 -2.41 -11.03 19.64
CA GLN A 163 -1.34 -11.17 20.64
C GLN A 163 -1.21 -9.94 21.52
N TRP A 164 -1.37 -8.75 20.96
CA TRP A 164 -1.38 -7.51 21.72
C TRP A 164 -2.58 -7.46 22.68
N ALA A 165 -3.78 -7.77 22.19
CA ALA A 165 -5.00 -7.76 22.98
C ALA A 165 -5.05 -8.85 24.07
N ALA A 166 -4.33 -9.96 23.88
CA ALA A 166 -4.28 -11.08 24.83
C ALA A 166 -2.97 -11.13 25.65
N ARG A 167 -2.19 -10.04 25.69
CA ARG A 167 -0.92 -9.99 26.44
C ARG A 167 -1.12 -10.17 27.96
N PRO A 168 -0.11 -10.59 28.74
CA PRO A 168 -0.28 -10.87 30.17
C PRO A 168 -0.78 -9.70 31.05
N ALA A 169 -0.65 -8.46 30.58
CA ALA A 169 -1.12 -7.26 31.27
C ALA A 169 -2.37 -6.66 30.61
N ALA A 170 -3.00 -7.36 29.67
CA ALA A 170 -4.23 -6.91 29.06
C ALA A 170 -5.41 -7.05 30.02
N ASP A 171 -6.37 -6.15 29.87
CA ASP A 171 -7.68 -6.24 30.51
C ASP A 171 -8.79 -6.43 29.46
N ASP A 172 -10.05 -6.38 29.92
CA ASP A 172 -11.20 -6.55 29.05
C ASP A 172 -11.36 -5.37 28.07
N GLY A 173 -10.84 -4.18 28.41
CA GLY A 173 -10.82 -3.01 27.54
C GLY A 173 -9.97 -3.26 26.29
N ASP A 174 -8.80 -3.88 26.44
CA ASP A 174 -7.94 -4.28 25.31
C ASP A 174 -8.64 -5.24 24.33
N LEU A 175 -9.50 -6.13 24.85
CA LEU A 175 -10.28 -7.04 24.01
C LEU A 175 -11.41 -6.30 23.28
N VAL A 176 -12.06 -5.35 23.94
CA VAL A 176 -13.07 -4.49 23.30
C VAL A 176 -12.43 -3.65 22.20
N GLU A 177 -11.25 -3.07 22.41
CA GLU A 177 -10.50 -2.35 21.39
C GLU A 177 -10.15 -3.24 20.20
N PHE A 178 -9.73 -4.48 20.45
CA PHE A 178 -9.44 -5.44 19.39
C PHE A 178 -10.64 -5.68 18.47
N PHE A 179 -11.82 -5.94 19.06
CA PHE A 179 -13.06 -6.13 18.28
C PHE A 179 -13.50 -4.85 17.55
N ALA A 180 -13.27 -3.68 18.14
CA ALA A 180 -13.73 -2.41 17.60
C ALA A 180 -12.84 -1.82 16.48
N TYR A 181 -11.52 -2.03 16.54
CA TYR A 181 -10.55 -1.35 15.64
C TYR A 181 -9.55 -2.32 14.99
N ASP A 182 -8.82 -3.05 15.82
CA ASP A 182 -7.58 -3.67 15.39
C ASP A 182 -7.85 -4.84 14.46
N TRP A 183 -8.89 -5.62 14.75
CA TRP A 183 -9.13 -6.86 14.04
C TRP A 183 -9.46 -6.64 12.56
N ALA A 184 -10.41 -5.76 12.26
CA ALA A 184 -10.80 -5.44 10.89
C ALA A 184 -9.66 -4.77 10.11
N SER A 185 -8.95 -3.85 10.76
CA SER A 185 -7.81 -3.15 10.16
C SER A 185 -6.66 -4.11 9.86
N ALA A 186 -6.32 -5.00 10.81
CA ALA A 186 -5.29 -6.01 10.62
C ALA A 186 -5.64 -7.01 9.52
N ALA A 187 -6.90 -7.44 9.44
CA ALA A 187 -7.40 -8.33 8.40
C ALA A 187 -7.24 -7.75 6.98
N ARG A 188 -7.51 -6.45 6.81
CA ARG A 188 -7.25 -5.75 5.54
C ARG A 188 -5.75 -5.68 5.24
N LEU A 189 -4.92 -5.37 6.24
CA LEU A 189 -3.47 -5.31 6.06
C LEU A 189 -2.89 -6.67 5.63
N ASP A 190 -3.42 -7.79 6.13
CA ASP A 190 -2.99 -9.12 5.69
C ASP A 190 -3.23 -9.37 4.19
N LEU A 191 -4.42 -9.00 3.69
CA LEU A 191 -4.77 -9.12 2.27
C LEU A 191 -3.93 -8.18 1.41
N GLU A 192 -3.77 -6.91 1.82
CA GLU A 192 -2.96 -5.95 1.10
C GLU A 192 -1.49 -6.34 1.06
N ALA A 193 -0.92 -6.79 2.18
CA ALA A 193 0.46 -7.23 2.24
C ALA A 193 0.68 -8.47 1.34
N HIS A 194 -0.32 -9.36 1.25
CA HIS A 194 -0.29 -10.48 0.31
C HIS A 194 -0.26 -9.98 -1.15
N ARG A 195 -1.20 -9.12 -1.53
CA ARG A 195 -1.30 -8.53 -2.87
C ARG A 195 -0.02 -7.80 -3.28
N LEU A 196 0.51 -6.96 -2.39
CA LEU A 196 1.71 -6.17 -2.64
C LEU A 196 2.92 -7.08 -2.93
N ARG A 197 3.16 -8.08 -2.07
CA ARG A 197 4.26 -9.03 -2.27
C ARG A 197 4.14 -9.77 -3.60
N MET A 198 2.94 -10.21 -3.95
CA MET A 198 2.71 -10.91 -5.21
C MET A 198 2.91 -9.99 -6.43
N ALA A 199 2.39 -8.77 -6.37
CA ALA A 199 2.55 -7.79 -7.45
C ALA A 199 4.02 -7.42 -7.68
N ASP A 200 4.76 -7.10 -6.62
CA ASP A 200 6.18 -6.69 -6.72
C ASP A 200 7.05 -7.82 -7.31
N ASN A 201 6.86 -9.05 -6.82
CA ASN A 201 7.56 -10.21 -7.34
C ASN A 201 7.21 -10.48 -8.81
N ASP A 202 5.92 -10.43 -9.16
CA ASP A 202 5.44 -10.73 -10.49
C ASP A 202 5.92 -9.73 -11.54
N VAL A 203 6.02 -8.44 -11.19
CA VAL A 203 6.64 -7.42 -12.06
C VAL A 203 8.10 -7.77 -12.36
N ALA A 204 8.88 -8.14 -11.34
CA ALA A 204 10.29 -8.50 -11.51
C ALA A 204 10.45 -9.77 -12.37
N TRP A 205 9.63 -10.79 -12.13
CA TRP A 205 9.63 -12.02 -12.91
C TRP A 205 9.22 -11.78 -14.36
N ARG A 206 8.14 -11.02 -14.61
CA ARG A 206 7.66 -10.69 -15.96
C ARG A 206 8.71 -9.93 -16.75
N ALA A 207 9.35 -8.93 -16.13
CA ALA A 207 10.42 -8.18 -16.78
C ALA A 207 11.57 -9.11 -17.23
N THR A 208 11.95 -10.05 -16.37
CA THR A 208 13.00 -11.03 -16.66
C THR A 208 12.62 -11.98 -17.78
N VAL A 209 11.46 -12.63 -17.70
CA VAL A 209 11.02 -13.64 -18.68
C VAL A 209 10.68 -13.02 -20.02
N ASN A 210 10.06 -11.84 -20.07
CA ASN A 210 9.78 -11.14 -21.33
C ASN A 210 11.07 -10.82 -22.10
N ARG A 211 12.12 -10.38 -21.39
CA ARG A 211 13.45 -10.18 -21.98
C ARG A 211 14.02 -11.49 -22.54
N LEU A 212 13.99 -12.57 -21.76
CA LEU A 212 14.51 -13.89 -22.18
C LEU A 212 13.75 -14.46 -23.39
N ILE A 213 12.43 -14.29 -23.45
CA ILE A 213 11.62 -14.69 -24.61
C ILE A 213 12.01 -13.89 -25.85
N THR A 214 12.21 -12.57 -25.72
CA THR A 214 12.66 -11.71 -26.82
C THR A 214 14.04 -12.15 -27.34
N GLU A 215 14.97 -12.46 -26.43
CA GLU A 215 16.29 -12.98 -26.77
C GLU A 215 16.21 -14.35 -27.46
N ALA A 216 15.35 -15.25 -26.98
CA ALA A 216 15.17 -16.56 -27.58
C ALA A 216 14.53 -16.49 -28.99
N GLN A 217 13.57 -15.59 -29.19
CA GLN A 217 12.99 -15.30 -30.51
C GLN A 217 14.03 -14.75 -31.48
N ALA A 218 14.88 -13.82 -31.03
CA ALA A 218 15.96 -13.28 -31.85
C ALA A 218 16.99 -14.37 -32.22
N ALA A 219 17.32 -15.26 -31.28
CA ALA A 219 18.20 -16.40 -31.54
C ALA A 219 17.58 -17.41 -32.51
N GLU A 220 16.28 -17.70 -32.40
CA GLU A 220 15.53 -18.55 -33.33
C GLU A 220 15.51 -17.96 -34.75
N GLN A 221 15.32 -16.64 -34.86
CA GLN A 221 15.39 -15.95 -36.16
C GLN A 221 16.81 -16.05 -36.76
N ALA A 222 17.84 -15.77 -35.96
CA ALA A 222 19.22 -15.89 -36.42
C ALA A 222 19.58 -17.33 -36.85
N ALA A 223 19.04 -18.34 -36.16
CA ALA A 223 19.18 -19.74 -36.55
C ALA A 223 18.49 -20.06 -37.87
N SER A 224 17.35 -19.43 -38.15
CA SER A 224 16.61 -19.59 -39.40
C SER A 224 17.33 -18.93 -40.59
N ASP A 225 18.08 -17.85 -40.35
CA ASP A 225 18.82 -17.12 -41.39
C ASP A 225 20.23 -17.70 -41.64
N ALA A 226 20.73 -18.55 -40.74
CA ALA A 226 22.06 -19.16 -40.84
C ALA A 226 22.09 -20.35 -41.82
N ALA A 227 23.27 -20.62 -42.38
CA ALA A 227 23.50 -21.73 -43.32
C ALA A 227 24.76 -22.54 -42.97
N GLY A 228 24.78 -23.80 -43.39
CA GLY A 228 25.91 -24.71 -43.17
C GLY A 228 26.16 -24.99 -41.68
N GLU A 229 27.42 -25.14 -41.28
CA GLU A 229 27.80 -25.45 -39.88
C GLU A 229 27.36 -24.36 -38.88
N ALA A 230 27.26 -23.11 -39.33
CA ALA A 230 26.76 -22.01 -38.51
C ALA A 230 25.27 -22.18 -38.15
N ALA A 231 24.47 -22.86 -38.99
CA ALA A 231 23.06 -23.12 -38.72
C ALA A 231 22.87 -24.05 -37.52
N GLU A 232 23.68 -25.12 -37.43
CA GLU A 232 23.64 -26.07 -36.31
C GLU A 232 24.02 -25.39 -34.98
N GLN A 233 25.07 -24.56 -34.98
CA GLN A 233 25.47 -23.81 -33.79
C GLN A 233 24.42 -22.79 -33.36
N ALA A 234 23.81 -22.08 -34.33
CA ALA A 234 22.76 -21.10 -34.07
C ALA A 234 21.48 -21.76 -33.53
N ARG A 235 21.06 -22.91 -34.09
CA ARG A 235 19.94 -23.71 -33.55
C ARG A 235 20.19 -24.17 -32.12
N ALA A 236 21.39 -24.69 -31.83
CA ALA A 236 21.75 -25.07 -30.47
C ALA A 236 21.75 -23.88 -29.51
N ALA A 237 22.14 -22.68 -29.96
CA ALA A 237 22.07 -21.45 -29.17
C ALA A 237 20.63 -21.01 -28.91
N ALA A 238 19.77 -21.06 -29.94
CA ALA A 238 18.35 -20.73 -29.82
C ALA A 238 17.61 -21.71 -28.88
N ALA A 239 17.89 -23.01 -28.98
CA ALA A 239 17.36 -24.02 -28.07
C ALA A 239 17.75 -23.73 -26.60
N ARG A 240 19.02 -23.36 -26.35
CA ARG A 240 19.47 -22.97 -25.00
C ARG A 240 18.79 -21.70 -24.50
N ALA A 241 18.57 -20.72 -25.37
CA ALA A 241 17.87 -19.48 -25.00
C ALA A 241 16.42 -19.77 -24.59
N TRP A 242 15.70 -20.60 -25.37
CA TRP A 242 14.35 -21.05 -25.03
C TRP A 242 14.30 -21.85 -23.73
N ARG A 243 15.24 -22.77 -23.51
CA ARG A 243 15.36 -23.51 -22.23
C ARG A 243 15.58 -22.56 -21.05
N THR A 244 16.45 -21.57 -21.23
CA THR A 244 16.71 -20.55 -20.18
C THR A 244 15.43 -19.78 -19.85
N ALA A 245 14.65 -19.39 -20.86
CA ALA A 245 13.34 -18.76 -20.65
C ALA A 245 12.38 -19.68 -19.87
N ALA A 246 12.31 -20.98 -20.25
CA ALA A 246 11.49 -21.97 -19.57
C ALA A 246 11.88 -22.14 -18.09
N ASP A 247 13.19 -22.28 -17.79
CA ASP A 247 13.71 -22.46 -16.44
C ASP A 247 13.35 -21.26 -15.53
N ASN A 248 13.33 -20.05 -16.08
CA ASN A 248 12.97 -18.83 -15.35
C ASN A 248 11.46 -18.66 -15.09
N THR A 249 10.61 -19.58 -15.59
CA THR A 249 9.19 -19.65 -15.19
C THR A 249 8.96 -20.52 -13.96
N GLY A 250 9.97 -21.23 -13.46
CA GLY A 250 9.82 -22.18 -12.35
C GLY A 250 9.34 -21.53 -11.05
N GLU A 251 10.11 -20.56 -10.55
CA GLU A 251 9.82 -19.85 -9.30
C GLU A 251 8.47 -19.12 -9.32
N PRO A 252 8.10 -18.32 -10.35
CA PRO A 252 6.78 -17.68 -10.41
C PRO A 252 5.63 -18.67 -10.31
N ARG A 253 5.71 -19.82 -11.01
CA ARG A 253 4.63 -20.83 -10.97
C ARG A 253 4.45 -21.43 -9.58
N THR A 254 5.55 -21.76 -8.90
CA THR A 254 5.48 -22.25 -7.53
C THR A 254 4.91 -21.20 -6.59
N ALA A 255 5.39 -19.95 -6.67
CA ALA A 255 4.93 -18.87 -5.81
C ALA A 255 3.43 -18.55 -6.01
N TRP A 256 2.94 -18.51 -7.25
CA TRP A 256 1.51 -18.32 -7.52
C TRP A 256 0.65 -19.51 -7.05
N ALA A 257 1.17 -20.74 -7.11
CA ALA A 257 0.47 -21.90 -6.56
C ALA A 257 0.37 -21.81 -5.02
N GLU A 258 1.46 -21.49 -4.34
CA GLU A 258 1.49 -21.28 -2.88
C GLU A 258 0.57 -20.12 -2.46
N ALA A 259 0.56 -19.02 -3.21
CA ALA A 259 -0.35 -17.91 -2.99
C ALA A 259 -1.82 -18.34 -3.06
N GLY A 260 -2.15 -19.23 -4.00
CA GLY A 260 -3.50 -19.77 -4.16
C GLY A 260 -3.96 -20.58 -2.94
N GLU A 261 -3.04 -21.37 -2.35
CA GLU A 261 -3.31 -22.09 -1.10
C GLU A 261 -3.50 -21.15 0.07
N ILE A 262 -2.67 -20.11 0.20
CA ILE A 262 -2.83 -19.07 1.25
C ILE A 262 -4.19 -18.38 1.12
N ALA A 263 -4.59 -17.96 -0.08
CA ALA A 263 -5.87 -17.29 -0.30
C ALA A 263 -7.05 -18.22 0.01
N ARG A 264 -6.94 -19.52 -0.31
CA ARG A 264 -7.94 -20.53 0.04
C ARG A 264 -8.05 -20.73 1.55
N GLU A 265 -6.92 -20.84 2.25
CA GLU A 265 -6.90 -20.97 3.71
C GLU A 265 -7.48 -19.75 4.41
N GLN A 266 -7.14 -18.55 3.93
CA GLN A 266 -7.72 -17.30 4.44
C GLN A 266 -9.22 -17.24 4.22
N ALA A 267 -9.71 -17.53 3.01
CA ALA A 267 -11.15 -17.54 2.75
C ALA A 267 -11.89 -18.53 3.69
N ALA A 268 -11.35 -19.74 3.87
CA ALA A 268 -11.93 -20.72 4.79
C ALA A 268 -11.89 -20.27 6.26
N ASN A 269 -10.82 -19.60 6.69
CA ASN A 269 -10.72 -19.02 8.02
C ASN A 269 -11.81 -17.95 8.24
N TRP A 270 -11.95 -17.02 7.30
CA TRP A 270 -12.96 -15.95 7.39
C TRP A 270 -14.39 -16.46 7.30
N HIS A 271 -14.63 -17.54 6.56
CA HIS A 271 -15.90 -18.25 6.59
C HIS A 271 -16.21 -18.79 8.00
N ALA A 272 -15.25 -19.49 8.62
CA ALA A 272 -15.42 -20.03 9.97
C ALA A 272 -15.62 -18.92 11.02
N VAL A 273 -14.94 -17.78 10.87
CA VAL A 273 -15.15 -16.59 11.68
C VAL A 273 -16.58 -16.05 11.51
N ALA A 274 -17.07 -15.91 10.27
CA ALA A 274 -18.41 -15.40 10.01
C ALA A 274 -19.48 -16.31 10.65
N GLU A 275 -19.30 -17.63 10.60
CA GLU A 275 -20.18 -18.59 11.30
C GLU A 275 -20.12 -18.42 12.83
N ALA A 276 -18.92 -18.34 13.40
CA ALA A 276 -18.74 -18.12 14.84
C ALA A 276 -19.39 -16.80 15.30
N ALA A 277 -19.25 -15.73 14.50
CA ALA A 277 -19.85 -14.43 14.76
C ALA A 277 -21.40 -14.48 14.72
N ARG A 278 -21.99 -15.30 13.84
CA ARG A 278 -23.46 -15.49 13.77
C ARG A 278 -24.01 -16.27 14.97
N GLU A 279 -23.21 -17.17 15.53
CA GLU A 279 -23.59 -17.95 16.73
C GLU A 279 -23.39 -17.14 18.02
N ALA A 280 -22.50 -16.15 18.01
CA ALA A 280 -22.26 -15.26 19.13
C ALA A 280 -23.43 -14.28 19.35
N THR A 281 -23.73 -14.00 20.63
CA THR A 281 -24.86 -13.14 21.03
C THR A 281 -24.43 -11.80 21.63
N GLY A 282 -23.13 -11.58 21.80
CA GLY A 282 -22.59 -10.35 22.40
C GLY A 282 -22.45 -9.20 21.40
N PRO A 283 -22.56 -7.94 21.85
CA PRO A 283 -22.46 -6.75 20.99
C PRO A 283 -21.09 -6.63 20.30
N ASN A 284 -20.03 -7.23 20.86
CA ASN A 284 -18.68 -7.21 20.27
C ASN A 284 -18.60 -7.96 18.92
N TRP A 285 -19.54 -8.86 18.65
CA TRP A 285 -19.56 -9.67 17.41
C TRP A 285 -20.47 -9.10 16.32
N ALA A 286 -21.26 -8.04 16.58
CA ALA A 286 -22.27 -7.60 15.63
C ALA A 286 -21.68 -7.13 14.28
N ALA A 287 -20.57 -6.38 14.26
CA ALA A 287 -19.87 -6.01 13.03
C ALA A 287 -19.02 -7.14 12.44
N ALA A 288 -18.74 -8.18 13.23
CA ALA A 288 -17.88 -9.26 12.79
C ALA A 288 -18.49 -10.06 11.66
N VAL A 289 -19.82 -10.24 11.63
CA VAL A 289 -20.50 -11.04 10.60
C VAL A 289 -20.32 -10.42 9.22
N ASP A 290 -20.67 -9.14 9.06
CA ASP A 290 -20.64 -8.46 7.77
C ASP A 290 -19.19 -8.30 7.28
N PHE A 291 -18.30 -7.84 8.16
CA PHE A 291 -16.88 -7.69 7.82
C PHE A 291 -16.24 -9.03 7.43
N SER A 292 -16.50 -10.10 8.19
CA SER A 292 -15.91 -11.42 7.90
C SER A 292 -16.44 -12.00 6.59
N THR A 293 -17.72 -11.81 6.32
CA THR A 293 -18.34 -12.24 5.04
C THR A 293 -17.73 -11.47 3.86
N GLU A 294 -17.53 -10.16 4.00
CA GLU A 294 -16.89 -9.35 2.97
C GLU A 294 -15.42 -9.76 2.76
N ASN A 295 -14.69 -10.03 3.85
CA ASN A 295 -13.29 -10.41 3.78
C ASN A 295 -13.09 -11.82 3.20
N GLU A 296 -13.98 -12.77 3.53
CA GLU A 296 -14.08 -14.07 2.86
C GLU A 296 -14.23 -13.91 1.35
N GLN A 297 -15.15 -13.04 0.92
CA GLN A 297 -15.40 -12.78 -0.50
C GLN A 297 -14.18 -12.17 -1.20
N GLN A 298 -13.46 -11.28 -0.52
CA GLN A 298 -12.25 -10.69 -1.05
C GLN A 298 -11.11 -11.70 -1.22
N TRP A 299 -10.88 -12.56 -0.23
CA TRP A 299 -9.90 -13.65 -0.36
C TRP A 299 -10.29 -14.67 -1.43
N THR A 300 -11.59 -14.92 -1.60
CA THR A 300 -12.10 -15.77 -2.68
C THR A 300 -11.83 -15.15 -4.06
N THR A 301 -12.08 -13.85 -4.20
CA THR A 301 -11.80 -13.11 -5.45
C THR A 301 -10.29 -13.05 -5.72
N GLU A 302 -9.48 -12.90 -4.68
CA GLU A 302 -8.02 -12.94 -4.77
C GLU A 302 -7.53 -14.30 -5.26
N ARG A 303 -8.07 -15.40 -4.72
CA ARG A 303 -7.77 -16.77 -5.17
C ARG A 303 -8.06 -16.95 -6.67
N ASP A 304 -9.19 -16.43 -7.13
CA ASP A 304 -9.57 -16.53 -8.54
C ASP A 304 -8.60 -15.72 -9.43
N THR A 305 -8.19 -14.53 -8.98
CA THR A 305 -7.15 -13.72 -9.63
C THR A 305 -5.81 -14.47 -9.69
N ILE A 306 -5.38 -15.08 -8.58
CA ILE A 306 -4.16 -15.91 -8.49
C ILE A 306 -4.20 -17.06 -9.49
N ALA A 307 -5.36 -17.72 -9.66
CA ALA A 307 -5.49 -18.81 -10.63
C ALA A 307 -5.28 -18.36 -12.08
N GLU A 308 -5.68 -17.13 -12.43
CA GLU A 308 -5.38 -16.52 -13.73
C GLU A 308 -3.88 -16.27 -13.91
N GLN A 309 -3.20 -15.77 -12.88
CA GLN A 309 -1.76 -15.54 -12.92
C GLN A 309 -0.97 -16.84 -13.05
N ALA A 310 -1.36 -17.88 -12.30
CA ALA A 310 -0.78 -19.21 -12.43
C ALA A 310 -0.94 -19.77 -13.85
N ARG A 311 -2.10 -19.55 -14.48
CA ARG A 311 -2.34 -19.97 -15.88
C ARG A 311 -1.41 -19.24 -16.85
N PHE A 312 -1.29 -17.91 -16.72
CA PHE A 312 -0.38 -17.11 -17.53
C PHE A 312 1.06 -17.67 -17.49
N TRP A 313 1.58 -18.01 -16.31
CA TRP A 313 2.93 -18.55 -16.18
C TRP A 313 3.09 -19.95 -16.76
N ASN A 314 2.05 -20.80 -16.70
CA ASN A 314 2.06 -22.09 -17.38
C ASN A 314 2.06 -21.94 -18.90
N GLU A 315 1.29 -20.99 -19.45
CA GLU A 315 1.27 -20.70 -20.88
C GLU A 315 2.65 -20.23 -21.40
N LEU A 316 3.36 -19.40 -20.61
CA LEU A 316 4.74 -18.99 -20.95
C LEU A 316 5.71 -20.17 -20.95
N LEU A 317 5.59 -21.09 -19.99
CA LEU A 317 6.41 -22.31 -19.98
C LEU A 317 6.14 -23.15 -21.23
N GLU A 318 4.87 -23.37 -21.58
CA GLU A 318 4.49 -24.12 -22.78
C GLU A 318 5.03 -23.49 -24.06
N GLN A 319 4.97 -22.16 -24.17
CA GLN A 319 5.55 -21.41 -25.27
C GLN A 319 7.07 -21.63 -25.35
N ALA A 320 7.78 -21.51 -24.23
CA ALA A 320 9.23 -21.66 -24.19
C ALA A 320 9.67 -23.10 -24.55
N LEU A 321 8.99 -24.11 -24.02
CA LEU A 321 9.24 -25.52 -24.36
C LEU A 321 8.92 -25.81 -25.84
N ALA A 322 7.89 -25.19 -26.40
CA ALA A 322 7.59 -25.31 -27.82
C ALA A 322 8.70 -24.68 -28.69
N GLY A 323 9.25 -23.54 -28.28
CA GLY A 323 10.39 -22.90 -28.94
C GLY A 323 11.65 -23.77 -28.89
N GLU A 324 11.97 -24.32 -27.73
CA GLU A 324 13.10 -25.23 -27.59
C GLU A 324 12.96 -26.44 -28.53
N ARG A 325 11.78 -27.09 -28.55
CA ARG A 325 11.54 -28.25 -29.42
C ARG A 325 11.69 -27.93 -30.90
N ARG A 326 11.26 -26.74 -31.36
CA ARG A 326 11.44 -26.32 -32.76
C ARG A 326 12.93 -26.22 -33.15
N MET A 327 13.79 -25.84 -32.22
CA MET A 327 15.23 -25.66 -32.48
C MET A 327 16.04 -26.95 -32.35
N LEU A 328 15.47 -28.00 -31.75
CA LEU A 328 16.09 -29.32 -31.61
C LEU A 328 15.69 -30.30 -32.72
N GLN A 329 14.73 -29.94 -33.57
CA GLN A 329 14.25 -30.73 -34.71
C GLN A 329 14.91 -30.26 -36.01
#